data_AF-A0A482Z4U7-F1
#
_entry.id   AF-A0A482Z4U7-F1
#
_cell.length_a   1.000
_cell.length_b   1.000
_cell.length_c   1.000
_cell.angle_alpha   90.00
_cell.angle_beta   90.00
_cell.angle_gamma   90.00
#
_symmetry.space_group_name_H-M   'P 1'
#
loop_
_entity.id
_entity.type
_entity.pdbx_description
1 polymer ?
#
loop_
_entity_poly.entity_id
_entity_poly.type
_entity_poly.pdbx_seq_one_letter_code
_entity_poly.pdbx_strand_id
1 'polypeptide(L)'
;MNNHIHLILQPTTKEGLQKALKPLYMRYSQYINKQQNITGILWQGRFFSSPLDEQYTYYGFAYVENNPVKAKMVENATDYKYSSAMCHAGLVNNSLVTDYDIGVLPSEYQDYLKSMVGIQHDKTLKINTHKGLPCGNEGFIRKLSDKVGSRDLSLKKKGET
;
A
#
# COMPACT_ATOMS: atom_id res chain seq x y z
N MET A 1 3.01 10.99 0.61
CA MET A 1 1.82 11.60 1.23
C MET A 1 1.50 13.01 0.75
N ASN A 2 2.46 13.93 0.57
CA ASN A 2 2.17 15.20 -0.11
C ASN A 2 2.26 15.14 -1.65
N ASN A 3 3.01 14.17 -2.20
CA ASN A 3 3.28 14.03 -3.64
C ASN A 3 3.01 12.62 -4.21
N HIS A 4 2.51 11.69 -3.39
CA HIS A 4 2.13 10.33 -3.79
C HIS A 4 1.22 9.71 -2.71
N ILE A 5 0.47 8.68 -3.11
CA ILE A 5 -0.43 7.89 -2.26
C ILE A 5 0.03 6.43 -2.21
N HIS A 6 -0.30 5.72 -1.13
CA HIS A 6 -0.12 4.27 -0.98
C HIS A 6 -1.47 3.65 -0.62
N LEU A 7 -1.79 2.50 -1.22
CA LEU A 7 -3.06 1.81 -1.04
C LEU A 7 -2.82 0.31 -0.84
N ILE A 8 -3.53 -0.29 0.11
CA ILE A 8 -3.71 -1.73 0.20
C ILE A 8 -5.07 -2.05 -0.43
N LEU A 9 -5.09 -2.90 -1.45
CA LEU A 9 -6.28 -3.19 -2.25
C LEU A 9 -6.42 -4.69 -2.46
N GLN A 10 -7.63 -5.21 -2.28
CA GLN A 10 -7.99 -6.57 -2.64
C GLN A 10 -8.82 -6.58 -3.94
N PRO A 11 -8.23 -6.91 -5.10
CA PRO A 11 -8.98 -6.98 -6.33
C PRO A 11 -9.89 -8.21 -6.36
N THR A 12 -11.16 -8.02 -6.74
CA THR A 12 -12.13 -9.11 -6.92
C THR A 12 -12.00 -9.84 -8.25
N THR A 13 -11.25 -9.27 -9.20
CA THR A 13 -11.02 -9.83 -10.54
C THR A 13 -9.57 -9.61 -10.95
N LYS A 14 -9.10 -10.39 -11.94
CA LYS A 14 -7.73 -10.32 -12.46
C LYS A 14 -7.36 -8.92 -12.96
N GLU A 15 -8.29 -8.20 -13.60
CA GLU A 15 -8.07 -6.84 -14.09
C GLU A 15 -8.57 -5.74 -13.12
N GLY A 16 -9.00 -6.11 -11.91
CA GLY A 16 -9.70 -5.23 -10.98
C GLY A 16 -8.92 -3.98 -10.61
N LEU A 17 -7.63 -4.11 -10.28
CA LEU A 17 -6.77 -2.96 -9.96
C LEU A 17 -6.69 -1.97 -11.12
N GLN A 18 -6.46 -2.46 -12.34
CA GLN A 18 -6.37 -1.60 -13.52
C GLN A 18 -7.71 -0.92 -13.82
N LYS A 19 -8.82 -1.67 -13.75
CA LYS A 19 -10.16 -1.14 -14.03
C LYS A 19 -10.60 -0.09 -13.01
N ALA A 20 -10.15 -0.18 -11.76
CA ALA A 20 -10.44 0.80 -10.72
C ALA A 20 -9.50 2.03 -10.79
N LEU A 21 -8.19 1.81 -10.85
CA LEU A 21 -7.20 2.89 -10.71
C LEU A 21 -7.06 3.74 -11.96
N LYS A 22 -7.20 3.17 -13.16
CA LYS A 22 -7.10 3.94 -14.42
C LYS A 22 -8.10 5.10 -14.49
N PRO A 23 -9.42 4.88 -14.33
CA PRO A 23 -10.38 5.98 -14.34
C PRO A 23 -10.23 6.92 -13.14
N LEU A 24 -9.87 6.41 -11.96
CA LEU A 24 -9.59 7.23 -10.78
C LEU A 24 -8.50 8.27 -11.06
N TYR A 25 -7.34 7.83 -11.55
CA TYR A 25 -6.19 8.70 -11.83
C TYR A 25 -6.50 9.70 -12.94
N MET A 26 -7.21 9.28 -13.97
CA MET A 26 -7.64 10.15 -15.07
C MET A 26 -8.57 11.26 -14.58
N ARG A 27 -9.64 10.90 -13.85
CA ARG A 27 -10.63 11.86 -13.35
C ARG A 27 -10.01 12.83 -12.34
N TYR A 28 -9.14 12.33 -11.46
CA TYR A 28 -8.44 13.19 -10.50
C TYR A 28 -7.49 14.18 -11.20
N SER A 29 -6.74 13.73 -12.22
CA SER A 29 -5.90 14.63 -13.02
C SER A 29 -6.73 15.73 -13.70
N GLN A 30 -7.85 15.37 -14.33
CA GLN A 30 -8.74 16.32 -14.98
C GLN A 30 -9.32 17.33 -13.98
N TYR A 31 -9.73 16.85 -12.81
CA TYR A 31 -10.25 17.70 -11.73
C TYR A 31 -9.20 18.72 -11.28
N ILE A 32 -8.00 18.28 -10.90
CA ILE A 32 -6.93 19.17 -10.42
C ILE A 32 -6.48 20.15 -11.51
N ASN A 33 -6.29 19.67 -12.74
CA ASN A 33 -5.91 20.53 -13.86
C ASN A 33 -6.94 21.63 -14.12
N LYS A 34 -8.24 21.29 -14.07
CA LYS A 34 -9.33 22.26 -14.19
C LYS A 34 -9.35 23.26 -13.03
N GLN A 35 -9.19 22.79 -11.79
CA GLN A 35 -9.19 23.64 -10.60
C GLN A 35 -8.00 24.61 -10.56
N GLN A 36 -6.84 24.18 -11.05
CA GLN A 36 -5.61 24.97 -11.04
C GLN A 36 -5.36 25.74 -12.35
N ASN A 37 -6.25 25.62 -13.33
CA ASN A 37 -6.10 26.18 -14.69
C ASN A 37 -4.74 25.82 -15.34
N ILE A 38 -4.31 24.57 -15.19
CA ILE A 38 -3.08 24.04 -15.79
C ILE A 38 -3.39 22.90 -16.75
N THR A 39 -2.44 22.60 -17.62
CA THR A 39 -2.48 21.45 -18.53
C THR A 39 -1.26 20.58 -18.33
N GLY A 40 -1.42 19.26 -18.37
CA GLY A 40 -0.29 18.33 -18.29
C GLY A 40 -0.61 17.05 -17.52
N ILE A 41 0.45 16.27 -17.28
CA ILE A 41 0.39 14.99 -16.57
C ILE A 41 0.58 15.24 -15.08
N LEU A 42 -0.41 14.86 -14.27
CA LEU A 42 -0.33 14.96 -12.81
C LEU A 42 0.45 13.81 -12.16
N TRP A 43 0.27 12.58 -12.66
CA TRP A 43 0.85 11.37 -12.08
C TRP A 43 2.16 10.97 -12.77
N GLN A 44 3.19 10.62 -12.00
CA GLN A 44 4.50 10.21 -12.52
C GLN A 44 4.52 8.75 -13.04
N GLY A 45 3.62 8.42 -13.97
CA GLY A 45 3.56 7.12 -14.64
C GLY A 45 2.50 6.17 -14.09
N ARG A 46 2.69 4.87 -14.35
CA ARG A 46 1.79 3.80 -13.86
C ARG A 46 1.98 3.57 -12.37
N PHE A 47 0.94 3.05 -11.71
CA PHE A 47 1.08 2.61 -10.32
C PHE A 47 2.08 1.44 -10.22
N PHE A 48 2.77 1.39 -9.10
CA PHE A 48 3.54 0.22 -8.67
C PHE A 48 2.65 -0.68 -7.80
N SER A 49 2.88 -1.99 -7.84
CA SER A 49 2.11 -2.95 -7.04
C SER A 49 2.97 -4.13 -6.64
N SER A 50 2.80 -4.61 -5.41
CA SER A 50 3.40 -5.84 -4.89
C SER A 50 2.28 -6.73 -4.30
N PRO A 51 2.14 -7.98 -4.76
CA PRO A 51 1.30 -8.96 -4.07
C PRO A 51 1.84 -9.24 -2.67
N LEU A 52 0.96 -9.27 -1.67
CA LEU A 52 1.30 -9.54 -0.28
C LEU A 52 0.72 -10.89 0.14
N ASP A 53 1.49 -11.69 0.89
CA ASP A 53 0.90 -12.75 1.70
C ASP A 53 0.24 -12.17 2.95
N GLU A 54 -0.33 -13.02 3.80
CA GLU A 54 -1.04 -12.59 5.01
C GLU A 54 -0.13 -11.80 5.96
N GLN A 55 1.06 -12.33 6.27
CA GLN A 55 2.00 -11.67 7.18
C GLN A 55 2.45 -10.31 6.64
N TYR A 56 2.80 -10.24 5.35
CA TYR A 56 3.16 -8.97 4.71
C TYR A 56 1.97 -8.05 4.49
N THR A 57 0.73 -8.54 4.52
CA THR A 57 -0.46 -7.70 4.54
C THR A 57 -0.49 -6.90 5.84
N TYR A 58 -0.26 -7.54 6.99
CA TYR A 58 -0.15 -6.85 8.28
C TYR A 58 0.97 -5.81 8.25
N TYR A 59 2.16 -6.20 7.79
CA TYR A 59 3.27 -5.25 7.61
C TYR A 59 2.92 -4.11 6.65
N GLY A 60 2.13 -4.39 5.61
CA GLY A 60 1.64 -3.42 4.65
C GLY A 60 0.73 -2.36 5.28
N PHE A 61 -0.23 -2.76 6.12
CA PHE A 61 -1.09 -1.82 6.86
C PHE A 61 -0.25 -0.86 7.71
N ALA A 62 0.62 -1.41 8.56
CA ALA A 62 1.49 -0.61 9.40
C ALA A 62 2.43 0.30 8.59
N TYR A 63 3.00 -0.21 7.49
CA TYR A 63 3.87 0.57 6.60
C TYR A 63 3.13 1.75 5.96
N VAL A 64 1.94 1.50 5.41
CA VAL A 64 1.16 2.53 4.72
C VAL A 64 0.75 3.64 5.68
N GLU A 65 0.22 3.26 6.84
CA GLU A 65 -0.37 4.20 7.80
C GLU A 65 0.67 4.92 8.66
N ASN A 66 1.86 4.35 8.86
CA ASN A 66 2.98 5.06 9.51
C ASN A 66 3.78 5.96 8.56
N ASN A 67 3.52 5.97 7.23
CA ASN A 67 4.24 6.85 6.31
C ASN A 67 4.16 8.35 6.68
N PRO A 68 3.01 8.92 7.10
CA PRO A 68 2.92 10.30 7.60
C PRO A 68 3.81 10.56 8.82
N VAL A 69 3.86 9.61 9.77
CA VAL A 69 4.72 9.68 10.96
C VAL A 69 6.19 9.65 10.56
N LYS A 70 6.57 8.72 9.67
CA LYS A 70 7.93 8.62 9.13
C LYS A 70 8.36 9.87 8.35
N ALA A 71 7.42 10.52 7.69
CA ALA A 71 7.62 11.79 7.01
C ALA A 71 7.61 13.00 7.96
N LYS A 72 7.48 12.79 9.27
CA LYS A 72 7.41 13.82 10.33
C LYS A 72 6.27 14.83 10.10
N MET A 73 5.17 14.38 9.49
CA MET A 73 3.99 15.22 9.25
C MET A 73 3.03 15.25 10.45
N VAL A 74 3.04 14.19 11.25
CA VAL A 74 2.21 13.98 12.44
C VAL A 74 2.98 13.14 13.46
N GLU A 75 2.56 13.17 14.72
CA GLU A 75 3.16 12.35 15.79
C GLU A 75 2.59 10.94 15.81
N ASN A 76 1.26 10.78 15.70
CA ASN A 76 0.60 9.48 15.60
C ASN A 76 -0.02 9.30 14.22
N ALA A 77 -0.09 8.05 13.74
CA ALA A 77 -0.70 7.73 12.45
C ALA A 77 -2.18 8.13 12.38
N THR A 78 -2.90 8.00 13.50
CA THR A 78 -4.29 8.41 13.70
C THR A 78 -4.50 9.92 13.62
N ASP A 79 -3.46 10.75 13.75
CA ASP A 79 -3.57 12.20 13.58
C ASP A 79 -3.62 12.61 12.09
N TYR A 80 -3.29 11.69 11.16
CA TYR A 80 -3.28 11.97 9.73
C TYR A 80 -4.63 11.66 9.07
N LYS A 81 -5.45 12.71 8.92
CA LYS A 81 -6.82 12.65 8.37
C LYS A 81 -6.98 12.11 6.95
N TYR A 82 -5.89 11.95 6.19
CA TYR A 82 -5.91 11.43 4.82
C TYR A 82 -5.46 9.96 4.76
N SER A 83 -5.73 9.18 5.80
CA SER A 83 -5.47 7.74 5.88
C SER A 83 -6.66 6.99 6.50
N SER A 84 -6.63 5.66 6.40
CA SER A 84 -7.57 4.76 7.05
C SER A 84 -7.28 4.51 8.52
N ALA A 85 -6.17 5.02 9.08
CA ALA A 85 -5.72 4.69 10.44
C ALA A 85 -6.77 5.03 11.51
N MET A 86 -7.45 6.17 11.38
CA MET A 86 -8.55 6.55 12.28
C MET A 86 -9.74 5.58 12.19
N CYS A 87 -10.03 5.06 10.99
CA CYS A 87 -11.12 4.13 10.76
C CYS A 87 -10.81 2.78 11.40
N HIS A 88 -9.61 2.24 11.18
CA HIS A 88 -9.18 1.00 11.80
C HIS A 88 -9.05 1.11 13.33
N ALA A 89 -8.71 2.30 13.85
CA ALA A 89 -8.74 2.58 15.28
C ALA A 89 -10.15 2.81 15.85
N GLY A 90 -11.22 2.68 15.04
CA GLY A 90 -12.60 2.86 15.48
C GLY A 90 -12.98 4.31 15.84
N LEU A 91 -12.17 5.30 15.45
CA LEU A 91 -12.39 6.71 15.77
C LEU A 91 -13.34 7.39 14.79
N VAL A 92 -13.44 6.87 13.57
CA VAL A 92 -14.33 7.38 12.52
C VAL A 92 -14.89 6.23 11.69
N ASN A 93 -16.11 6.40 11.17
CA ASN A 93 -16.67 5.49 10.18
C ASN A 93 -16.39 6.03 8.77
N ASN A 94 -15.82 5.20 7.90
CA ASN A 94 -15.57 5.56 6.51
C ASN A 94 -15.98 4.44 5.55
N SER A 95 -17.07 4.65 4.81
CA SER A 95 -17.61 3.68 3.84
C SER A 95 -16.66 3.28 2.70
N LEU A 96 -15.57 4.02 2.49
CA LEU A 96 -14.55 3.68 1.49
C LEU A 96 -13.51 2.68 2.03
N VAL A 97 -13.42 2.51 3.35
CA VAL A 97 -12.53 1.55 3.99
C VAL A 97 -13.31 0.25 4.11
N THR A 98 -12.75 -0.83 3.55
CA THR A 98 -13.31 -2.17 3.69
C THR A 98 -12.71 -2.81 4.93
N ASP A 99 -13.54 -3.49 5.72
CA ASP A 99 -13.06 -4.26 6.87
C ASP A 99 -12.14 -5.38 6.39
N TYR A 100 -10.96 -5.44 6.98
CA TYR A 100 -10.02 -6.54 6.84
C TYR A 100 -9.47 -6.86 8.22
N ASP A 101 -9.75 -8.06 8.71
CA ASP A 101 -9.29 -8.48 10.02
C ASP A 101 -7.78 -8.76 9.99
N ILE A 102 -7.01 -7.92 10.68
CA ILE A 102 -5.58 -8.14 10.90
C ILE A 102 -5.26 -8.73 12.28
N GLY A 103 -6.29 -9.16 13.03
CA GLY A 103 -6.16 -9.70 14.38
C GLY A 103 -5.84 -8.64 15.44
N VAL A 104 -6.17 -7.37 15.18
CA VAL A 104 -5.92 -6.24 16.10
C VAL A 104 -7.24 -5.55 16.39
N LEU A 105 -7.59 -5.40 17.67
CA LEU A 105 -8.81 -4.70 18.06
C LEU A 105 -8.70 -3.21 17.73
N PRO A 106 -9.81 -2.53 17.37
CA PRO A 106 -9.78 -1.09 17.08
C PRO A 106 -9.15 -0.25 18.20
N SER A 107 -9.40 -0.60 19.47
CA SER A 107 -8.83 0.07 20.64
C SER A 107 -7.32 -0.09 20.78
N GLU A 108 -6.74 -1.15 20.20
CA GLU A 108 -5.31 -1.49 20.29
C GLU A 108 -4.55 -1.06 19.02
N TYR A 109 -5.27 -0.63 17.99
CA TYR A 109 -4.72 -0.40 16.65
C TYR A 109 -3.61 0.66 16.62
N GLN A 110 -3.73 1.72 17.42
CA GLN A 110 -2.69 2.72 17.52
C GLN A 110 -1.40 2.17 18.16
N ASP A 111 -1.52 1.33 19.17
CA ASP A 111 -0.37 0.72 19.84
C ASP A 111 0.30 -0.32 18.94
N TYR A 112 -0.51 -1.07 18.18
CA TYR A 112 -0.03 -1.87 17.07
C TYR A 112 0.82 -1.03 16.11
N LEU A 113 0.28 0.07 15.55
CA LEU A 113 1.03 0.92 14.63
C LEU A 113 2.35 1.43 15.23
N LYS A 114 2.34 1.85 16.51
CA LYS A 114 3.55 2.29 17.23
C LYS A 114 4.59 1.18 17.39
N SER A 115 4.15 -0.03 17.74
CA SER A 115 5.04 -1.20 17.88
C SER A 115 5.72 -1.59 16.57
N MET A 116 5.11 -1.25 15.43
CA MET A 116 5.58 -1.59 14.10
C MET A 116 6.58 -0.56 13.53
N VAL A 117 6.75 0.58 14.19
CA VAL A 117 7.70 1.61 13.77
C VAL A 117 9.13 1.07 13.87
N GLY A 118 9.88 1.16 12.77
CA GLY A 118 11.29 0.77 12.73
C GLY A 118 11.54 -0.73 12.53
N ILE A 119 10.49 -1.54 12.37
CA ILE A 119 10.65 -2.96 12.00
C ILE A 119 11.21 -3.08 10.57
N GLN A 120 12.10 -4.05 10.34
CA GLN A 120 12.90 -4.19 9.12
C GLN A 120 12.12 -4.53 7.82
N HIS A 121 10.80 -4.64 7.84
CA HIS A 121 9.99 -5.01 6.67
C HIS A 121 9.76 -3.86 5.67
N ASP A 122 9.90 -2.60 6.11
CA ASP A 122 9.79 -1.40 5.27
C ASP A 122 10.63 -1.48 4.00
N LYS A 123 11.86 -2.00 4.14
CA LYS A 123 12.81 -2.08 3.03
C LYS A 123 12.33 -3.05 1.96
N THR A 124 11.85 -4.22 2.38
CA THR A 124 11.31 -5.23 1.46
C THR A 124 10.06 -4.72 0.76
N LEU A 125 9.09 -4.19 1.51
CA LEU A 125 7.86 -3.59 0.96
C LEU A 125 8.19 -2.51 -0.07
N LYS A 126 9.10 -1.59 0.26
CA LYS A 126 9.52 -0.52 -0.65
C LYS A 126 10.19 -1.08 -1.90
N ILE A 127 11.20 -1.94 -1.78
CA ILE A 127 11.96 -2.46 -2.93
C ILE A 127 11.05 -3.29 -3.85
N ASN A 128 10.30 -4.21 -3.27
CA ASN A 128 9.50 -5.15 -4.06
C ASN A 128 8.34 -4.45 -4.75
N THR A 129 7.71 -3.45 -4.10
CA THR A 129 6.70 -2.60 -4.76
C THR A 129 7.26 -1.93 -6.03
N HIS A 130 8.44 -1.29 -5.94
CA HIS A 130 9.04 -0.63 -7.11
C HIS A 130 9.46 -1.62 -8.21
N LYS A 131 9.81 -2.85 -7.84
CA LYS A 131 10.20 -3.90 -8.79
C LYS A 131 9.02 -4.73 -9.31
N GLY A 132 7.81 -4.56 -8.77
CA GLY A 132 6.66 -5.41 -9.07
C GLY A 132 6.83 -6.85 -8.60
N LEU A 133 7.64 -7.08 -7.56
CA LEU A 133 7.87 -8.40 -6.96
C LEU A 133 6.92 -8.61 -5.77
N PRO A 134 6.54 -9.85 -5.45
CA PRO A 134 5.73 -10.16 -4.28
C PRO A 134 6.50 -9.98 -2.96
N CYS A 135 5.77 -9.74 -1.88
CA CYS A 135 6.26 -9.81 -0.51
C CYS A 135 5.56 -10.97 0.19
N GLY A 136 6.31 -12.00 0.54
CA GLY A 136 5.77 -13.15 1.26
C GLY A 136 6.82 -14.21 1.52
N ASN A 137 6.40 -15.29 2.18
CA ASN A 137 7.24 -16.46 2.36
C ASN A 137 7.54 -17.18 1.02
N GLU A 138 8.51 -18.09 1.03
CA GLU A 138 8.96 -18.81 -0.16
C GLU A 138 7.82 -19.60 -0.85
N GLY A 139 6.91 -20.19 -0.07
CA GLY A 139 5.76 -20.93 -0.60
C GLY A 139 4.78 -20.03 -1.35
N PHE A 140 4.51 -18.83 -0.82
CA PHE A 140 3.70 -17.82 -1.49
C PHE A 140 4.34 -17.34 -2.79
N ILE A 141 5.64 -17.03 -2.75
CA ILE A 141 6.39 -16.58 -3.93
C ILE A 141 6.38 -17.67 -5.00
N ARG A 142 6.68 -18.92 -4.64
CA ARG A 142 6.67 -20.06 -5.57
C ARG A 142 5.30 -20.24 -6.23
N LYS A 143 4.23 -20.21 -5.44
CA LYS A 143 2.86 -20.32 -5.95
C LYS A 143 2.52 -19.21 -6.94
N LEU A 144 3.01 -17.98 -6.73
CA LEU A 144 2.83 -16.89 -7.68
C LEU A 144 3.68 -17.08 -8.93
N SER A 145 4.94 -17.50 -8.79
CA SER A 145 5.84 -17.82 -9.91
C SER A 145 5.20 -18.83 -10.85
N ASP A 146 4.63 -19.91 -10.33
CA ASP A 146 3.97 -20.95 -11.12
C ASP A 146 2.76 -20.40 -11.88
N LYS A 147 1.97 -19.51 -11.26
CA LYS A 147 0.81 -18.86 -11.90
C LYS A 147 1.16 -17.91 -13.04
N VAL A 148 2.38 -17.37 -13.07
CA VAL A 148 2.82 -16.42 -14.10
C VAL A 148 3.78 -17.04 -15.12
N GLY A 149 3.77 -18.36 -15.25
CA GLY A 149 4.58 -19.10 -16.22
C GLY A 149 5.99 -19.45 -15.70
N SER A 150 6.09 -19.79 -14.42
CA SER A 150 7.32 -20.26 -13.75
C SER A 150 8.50 -19.28 -13.80
N ARG A 151 8.21 -17.98 -13.92
CA ARG A 151 9.22 -16.93 -13.76
C ARG A 151 9.63 -16.84 -12.29
N ASP A 152 10.92 -16.79 -12.01
CA ASP A 152 11.42 -16.50 -10.66
C ASP A 152 11.03 -15.07 -10.23
N LEU A 153 10.19 -14.99 -9.19
CA LEU A 153 9.70 -13.75 -8.57
C LEU A 153 10.42 -13.42 -7.26
N SER A 154 11.49 -14.14 -6.91
CA SER A 154 12.28 -13.84 -5.72
C SER A 154 13.09 -12.55 -5.88
N LEU A 155 13.33 -11.85 -4.77
CA LEU A 155 14.24 -10.71 -4.76
C LEU A 155 15.68 -11.23 -4.73
N LYS A 156 16.35 -11.24 -5.89
CA LYS A 156 17.78 -11.56 -5.96
C LYS A 156 18.64 -10.52 -5.23
N LYS A 157 19.58 -10.98 -4.41
CA LYS A 157 20.64 -10.11 -3.86
C LYS A 157 21.57 -9.70 -5.00
N LYS A 158 22.07 -8.47 -4.96
CA LYS A 158 23.00 -7.96 -5.97
C LYS A 158 24.28 -8.82 -5.93
N GLY A 159 24.49 -9.67 -6.93
CA GLY A 159 25.67 -10.56 -7.03
C GLY A 159 25.38 -12.04 -7.26
N GLU A 160 24.12 -12.48 -7.20
CA GLU A 160 23.75 -13.87 -7.52
C GLU A 160 23.21 -13.92 -8.97
N THR A 161 24.13 -14.18 -9.92
CA THR A 161 23.82 -14.68 -11.26
C THR A 161 23.49 -16.15 -11.21
#